data_AF-A0A661WQ85-F1
#
_entry.id   AF-A0A661WQ85-F1
#
_cell.length_a   1.000
_cell.length_b   1.000
_cell.length_c   1.000
_cell.angle_alpha   90.00
_cell.angle_beta   90.00
_cell.angle_gamma   90.00
#
_symmetry.space_group_name_H-M   'P 1'
#
loop_
_entity.id
_entity.type
_entity.pdbx_description
1 polymer ?
#
loop_
_entity_poly.entity_id
_entity_poly.type
_entity_poly.pdbx_seq_one_letter_code
_entity_poly.pdbx_strand_id
1 'polypeptide(L)'
;MNDKIKNKIFLFSLIFLTLISALLMFHRLGDRSVCGDEMEHRRMAQQPVLRIMQGWRVQAEPLAHFIKHFSLKINDGPVNLRILGAAGAILMVFLTGLLTGKLAGRWAGLTAAFLVMLCPGLMKWGQYDRFYTFGTASILLSTILFFRVLEKDSWKAWIWYGISALFQIQLWYFGMVHLAICAGIYGIIWLIAWLPIREKMLYKPDKWHSFLKASVVAGSIGALLIIQYFTFNDKILGVVFNPTNNDKLIRYGPSAFSWETFGFVFQMYLPAYVHIKWLLIVGFFAALFIDRERSLIFTIISVGSTFIIVWGLDKNKATLSENRMLFTVPLQVKAWNALFIGKEKQ
;
A
#
# COMPACT_ATOMS: atom_id res chain seq x y z
N MET A 1 3.21 40.82 11.72
CA MET A 1 4.34 39.88 11.47
C MET A 1 4.15 39.20 10.12
N ASN A 2 5.16 39.28 9.23
CA ASN A 2 5.14 38.74 7.86
C ASN A 2 4.85 37.22 7.85
N ASP A 3 4.00 36.74 6.94
CA ASP A 3 3.67 35.31 6.81
C ASP A 3 4.88 34.42 6.55
N LYS A 4 5.91 34.95 5.87
CA LYS A 4 7.20 34.26 5.73
C LYS A 4 7.85 33.97 7.08
N ILE A 5 7.80 34.93 8.02
CA ILE A 5 8.36 34.76 9.37
C ILE A 5 7.54 33.73 10.15
N LYS A 6 6.20 33.80 10.09
CA LYS A 6 5.32 32.81 10.72
C LYS A 6 5.57 31.39 10.21
N ASN A 7 5.81 31.21 8.91
CA ASN A 7 6.15 29.91 8.31
C ASN A 7 7.50 29.38 8.80
N LYS A 8 8.50 30.24 8.92
CA LYS A 8 9.81 29.85 9.48
C LYS A 8 9.68 29.41 10.94
N ILE A 9 8.97 30.19 11.76
CA ILE A 9 8.73 29.84 13.17
C ILE A 9 8.04 28.47 13.28
N PHE A 10 6.96 28.27 12.52
CA PHE A 10 6.25 26.99 12.48
C PHE A 10 7.19 25.82 12.12
N LEU A 11 8.00 25.97 11.07
CA LEU A 11 8.92 24.93 10.64
C LEU A 11 10.00 24.65 11.71
N PHE A 12 10.58 25.68 12.33
CA PHE A 12 11.58 25.50 13.39
C PHE A 12 10.98 24.83 14.63
N SER A 13 9.78 25.22 15.05
CA SER A 13 9.08 24.58 16.16
C SER A 13 8.76 23.11 15.85
N LEU A 14 8.35 22.81 14.62
CA LEU A 14 8.08 21.43 14.20
C LEU A 14 9.37 20.59 14.19
N ILE A 15 10.47 21.11 13.64
CA ILE A 15 11.78 20.45 13.67
C ILE A 15 12.22 20.20 15.12
N PHE A 16 12.04 21.18 16.00
CA PHE A 16 12.36 21.03 17.42
C PHE A 16 11.58 19.88 18.08
N LEU A 17 10.27 19.79 17.84
CA LEU A 17 9.45 18.67 18.34
C LEU A 17 9.90 17.32 17.75
N THR A 18 10.26 17.28 16.47
CA THR A 18 10.80 16.06 15.83
C THR A 18 12.15 15.65 16.43
N LEU A 19 13.02 16.60 16.78
CA LEU A 19 14.29 16.32 17.44
C LEU A 19 14.07 15.78 18.87
N ILE A 20 13.14 16.34 19.63
CA ILE A 20 12.75 15.78 20.94
C ILE A 20 12.22 14.35 20.76
N SER A 21 11.34 14.13 19.78
CA SER A 21 10.85 12.78 19.46
C SER A 21 12.01 11.83 19.12
N ALA A 22 13.02 12.29 18.38
CA ALA A 22 14.19 11.46 18.08
C ALA A 22 14.95 11.08 19.35
N LEU A 23 15.23 12.04 20.23
CA LEU A 23 15.87 11.75 21.52
C LEU A 23 15.07 10.73 22.34
N LEU A 24 13.75 10.88 22.39
CA LEU A 24 12.86 9.95 23.10
C LEU A 24 12.84 8.55 22.47
N MET A 25 12.80 8.44 21.13
CA MET A 25 12.78 7.15 20.45
C MET A 25 14.11 6.41 20.59
N PHE A 26 15.23 7.13 20.50
CA PHE A 26 16.57 6.53 20.66
C PHE A 26 16.96 6.29 22.12
N HIS A 27 16.27 6.92 23.09
CA HIS A 27 16.50 6.66 24.51
C HIS A 27 16.23 5.19 24.84
N ARG A 28 17.30 4.46 25.19
CA ARG A 28 17.25 3.04 25.59
C ARG A 28 16.72 2.10 24.51
N LEU A 29 16.86 2.47 23.23
CA LEU A 29 16.42 1.66 22.09
C LEU A 29 17.09 0.26 22.08
N GLY A 30 18.33 0.17 22.57
CA GLY A 30 19.12 -1.06 22.64
C GLY A 30 18.94 -1.86 23.94
N ASP A 31 18.38 -1.28 25.00
CA ASP A 31 18.44 -1.86 26.35
C ASP A 31 17.49 -3.04 26.55
N ARG A 32 16.42 -3.10 25.76
CA ARG A 32 15.41 -4.16 25.88
C ARG A 32 15.84 -5.39 25.10
N SER A 33 15.65 -6.57 25.69
CA SER A 33 15.77 -7.84 24.99
C SER A 33 14.88 -7.87 23.73
N VAL A 34 15.34 -8.61 22.73
CA VAL A 34 14.62 -8.81 21.47
C VAL A 34 13.43 -9.72 21.75
N CYS A 35 12.21 -9.31 21.38
CA CYS A 35 11.03 -10.17 21.55
C CYS A 35 10.89 -11.16 20.37
N GLY A 36 10.00 -12.16 20.50
CA GLY A 36 9.86 -13.23 19.50
C GLY A 36 9.62 -12.72 18.07
N ASP A 37 8.75 -11.73 17.91
CA ASP A 37 8.46 -11.14 16.58
C ASP A 37 9.68 -10.44 15.98
N GLU A 38 10.48 -9.76 16.80
CA GLU A 38 11.71 -9.11 16.36
C GLU A 38 12.77 -10.15 15.98
N MET A 39 12.83 -11.29 16.67
CA MET A 39 13.72 -12.40 16.29
C MET A 39 13.34 -12.96 14.92
N GLU A 40 12.05 -13.09 14.62
CA GLU A 40 11.60 -13.55 13.32
C GLU A 40 11.95 -12.56 12.22
N HIS A 41 11.73 -11.25 12.44
CA HIS A 41 12.17 -10.22 11.51
C HIS A 41 13.69 -10.24 11.28
N ARG A 42 14.48 -10.44 12.34
CA ARG A 42 15.93 -10.59 12.25
C ARG A 42 16.31 -11.80 11.41
N ARG A 43 15.71 -12.97 11.67
CA ARG A 43 15.93 -14.21 10.92
C ARG A 43 15.62 -14.04 9.43
N MET A 44 14.55 -13.32 9.09
CA MET A 44 14.20 -12.99 7.71
C MET A 44 15.18 -12.01 7.09
N ALA A 45 15.55 -10.95 7.81
CA ALA A 45 16.51 -9.96 7.32
C ALA A 45 17.92 -10.53 7.14
N GLN A 46 18.28 -11.61 7.84
CA GLN A 46 19.56 -12.32 7.67
C GLN A 46 19.58 -13.28 6.46
N GLN A 47 18.44 -13.53 5.80
CA GLN A 47 18.41 -14.38 4.61
C GLN A 47 19.15 -13.72 3.42
N PRO A 48 19.60 -14.51 2.42
CA PRO A 48 20.12 -13.97 1.17
C PRO A 48 19.10 -13.04 0.50
N VAL A 49 19.57 -11.96 -0.14
CA VAL A 49 18.71 -10.94 -0.78
C VAL A 49 17.66 -11.57 -1.71
N LEU A 50 18.08 -12.54 -2.54
CA LEU A 50 17.17 -13.24 -3.45
C LEU A 50 16.04 -13.94 -2.68
N ARG A 51 16.34 -14.53 -1.52
CA ARG A 51 15.34 -15.19 -0.67
C ARG A 51 14.43 -14.19 0.05
N ILE A 52 14.93 -13.02 0.43
CA ILE A 52 14.08 -11.93 0.95
C ILE A 52 13.09 -11.47 -0.13
N MET A 53 13.57 -11.32 -1.37
CA MET A 53 12.73 -10.95 -2.52
C MET A 53 11.75 -12.07 -2.92
N GLN A 54 12.10 -13.34 -2.71
CA GLN A 54 11.22 -14.50 -2.99
C GLN A 54 10.29 -14.84 -1.82
N GLY A 55 10.62 -14.41 -0.59
CA GLY A 55 9.88 -14.63 0.65
C GLY A 55 8.47 -14.02 0.67
N TRP A 56 8.14 -13.26 -0.38
CA TRP A 56 6.80 -12.77 -0.76
C TRP A 56 5.69 -13.81 -0.68
N ARG A 57 6.02 -15.11 -0.73
CA ARG A 57 5.02 -16.19 -0.70
C ARG A 57 4.29 -16.34 0.64
N VAL A 58 4.82 -15.78 1.74
CA VAL A 58 4.26 -16.00 3.09
C VAL A 58 4.03 -14.70 3.87
N GLN A 59 4.79 -13.63 3.63
CA GLN A 59 4.61 -12.34 4.34
C GLN A 59 4.72 -11.14 3.39
N ALA A 60 3.97 -10.08 3.69
CA ALA A 60 3.61 -9.01 2.76
C ALA A 60 4.55 -7.78 2.77
N GLU A 61 5.64 -7.78 3.55
CA GLU A 61 6.50 -6.59 3.75
C GLU A 61 7.98 -6.76 3.31
N PRO A 62 8.25 -7.12 2.04
CA PRO A 62 9.61 -7.43 1.57
C PRO A 62 10.59 -6.27 1.70
N LEU A 63 10.12 -5.04 1.53
CA LEU A 63 10.99 -3.86 1.58
C LEU A 63 11.45 -3.56 3.00
N ALA A 64 10.62 -3.83 4.01
CA ALA A 64 11.00 -3.68 5.41
C ALA A 64 12.14 -4.64 5.76
N HIS A 65 12.06 -5.92 5.35
CA HIS A 65 13.14 -6.88 5.55
C HIS A 65 14.39 -6.55 4.73
N PHE A 66 14.22 -6.04 3.52
CA PHE A 66 15.35 -5.61 2.68
C PHE A 66 16.12 -4.46 3.32
N ILE A 67 15.44 -3.43 3.85
CA ILE A 67 16.09 -2.32 4.56
C ILE A 67 16.82 -2.85 5.81
N LYS A 68 16.19 -3.73 6.58
CA LYS A 68 16.82 -4.36 7.76
C LYS A 68 18.04 -5.20 7.40
N HIS A 69 18.03 -5.90 6.28
CA HIS A 69 19.18 -6.70 5.81
C HIS A 69 20.46 -5.86 5.75
N PHE A 70 20.39 -4.65 5.21
CA PHE A 70 21.54 -3.76 5.16
C PHE A 70 21.85 -3.14 6.52
N SER A 71 20.84 -2.83 7.33
CA SER A 71 21.07 -2.30 8.68
C SER A 71 21.80 -3.31 9.57
N LEU A 72 21.40 -4.58 9.56
CA LEU A 72 22.03 -5.64 10.35
C LEU A 72 23.44 -5.99 9.88
N LYS A 73 23.78 -5.74 8.62
CA LYS A 73 25.15 -5.86 8.10
C LYS A 73 26.12 -4.85 8.71
N ILE A 74 25.63 -3.69 9.15
CA ILE A 74 26.46 -2.68 9.84
C ILE A 74 26.72 -3.13 11.28
N ASN A 75 25.67 -3.61 11.97
CA ASN A 75 25.73 -4.14 13.32
C ASN A 75 24.49 -5.02 13.57
N ASP A 76 24.67 -6.22 14.12
CA ASP A 76 23.58 -7.18 14.37
C ASP A 76 22.93 -7.02 15.77
N GLY A 77 23.00 -5.79 16.30
CA GLY A 77 22.47 -5.41 17.61
C GLY A 77 21.00 -4.96 17.56
N PRO A 78 20.33 -4.88 18.73
CA PRO A 78 18.91 -4.50 18.80
C PRO A 78 18.61 -3.10 18.24
N VAL A 79 19.57 -2.17 18.34
CA VAL A 79 19.42 -0.80 17.81
C VAL A 79 19.19 -0.81 16.29
N ASN A 80 20.02 -1.56 15.55
CA ASN A 80 19.91 -1.64 14.10
C ASN A 80 18.66 -2.39 13.65
N LEU A 81 18.23 -3.37 14.43
CA LEU A 81 16.96 -4.05 14.20
C LEU A 81 15.76 -3.09 14.33
N ARG A 82 15.82 -2.15 15.29
CA ARG A 82 14.71 -1.25 15.64
C ARG A 82 14.76 0.11 14.93
N ILE A 83 15.85 0.43 14.22
CA ILE A 83 16.06 1.77 13.64
C ILE A 83 14.94 2.19 12.68
N LEU A 84 14.37 1.24 11.94
CA LEU A 84 13.29 1.51 11.00
C LEU A 84 12.00 1.89 11.75
N GLY A 85 11.71 1.20 12.85
CA GLY A 85 10.58 1.51 13.73
C GLY A 85 10.69 2.92 14.32
N ALA A 86 11.89 3.26 14.82
CA ALA A 86 12.18 4.55 15.44
C ALA A 86 12.11 5.68 14.40
N ALA A 87 12.73 5.49 13.22
CA ALA A 87 12.67 6.44 12.13
C ALA A 87 11.22 6.69 11.66
N GLY A 88 10.40 5.64 11.60
CA GLY A 88 8.98 5.75 11.26
C GLY A 88 8.22 6.62 12.26
N ALA A 89 8.41 6.39 13.55
CA ALA A 89 7.75 7.17 14.59
C ALA A 89 8.18 8.65 14.58
N ILE A 90 9.48 8.92 14.38
CA ILE A 90 10.01 10.29 14.25
C ILE A 90 9.40 10.99 13.04
N LEU A 91 9.34 10.30 11.90
CA LEU A 91 8.72 10.83 10.68
C LEU A 91 7.22 11.08 10.85
N MET A 92 6.50 10.23 11.59
CA MET A 92 5.08 10.45 11.87
C MET A 92 4.85 11.79 12.61
N VAL A 93 5.66 12.11 13.63
CA VAL A 93 5.56 13.40 14.34
C VAL A 93 5.70 14.58 13.36
N PHE A 94 6.71 14.53 12.49
CA PHE A 94 6.96 15.58 11.51
C PHE A 94 5.83 15.69 10.47
N LEU A 95 5.46 14.57 9.86
CA LEU A 95 4.49 14.52 8.76
C LEU A 95 3.07 14.84 9.25
N THR A 96 2.68 14.40 10.45
CA THR A 96 1.40 14.81 11.06
C THR A 96 1.37 16.31 11.29
N GLY A 97 2.45 16.89 11.81
CA GLY A 97 2.54 18.34 11.99
C GLY A 97 2.42 19.12 10.69
N LEU A 98 3.09 18.67 9.63
CA LEU A 98 2.97 19.28 8.29
C LEU A 98 1.56 19.16 7.71
N LEU A 99 0.97 17.96 7.73
CA LEU A 99 -0.33 17.70 7.14
C LEU A 99 -1.42 18.50 7.87
N THR A 100 -1.49 18.39 9.20
CA THR A 100 -2.47 19.14 10.00
C THR A 100 -2.22 20.64 9.94
N GLY A 101 -0.95 21.07 9.93
CA GLY A 101 -0.58 22.47 9.76
C GLY A 101 -1.09 23.08 8.45
N LYS A 102 -1.09 22.27 7.38
CA LYS A 102 -1.61 22.63 6.07
C LYS A 102 -3.14 22.68 6.04
N LEU A 103 -3.82 21.73 6.70
CA LEU A 103 -5.28 21.58 6.65
C LEU A 103 -6.03 22.51 7.62
N ALA A 104 -5.49 22.72 8.83
CA ALA A 104 -6.16 23.41 9.93
C ALA A 104 -5.32 24.55 10.55
N GLY A 105 -4.19 24.90 9.92
CA GLY A 105 -3.33 25.99 10.34
C GLY A 105 -2.21 25.61 11.30
N ARG A 106 -1.24 26.52 11.44
CA ARG A 106 0.07 26.28 12.09
C ARG A 106 -0.06 25.76 13.53
N TRP A 107 -0.94 26.35 14.34
CA TRP A 107 -1.14 25.94 15.74
C TRP A 107 -1.73 24.54 15.86
N ALA A 108 -2.69 24.19 15.01
CA ALA A 108 -3.24 22.84 14.95
C ALA A 108 -2.15 21.83 14.56
N GLY A 109 -1.28 22.19 13.59
CA GLY A 109 -0.13 21.38 13.21
C GLY A 109 0.84 21.10 14.36
N LEU A 110 1.26 22.15 15.09
CA LEU A 110 2.17 21.99 16.24
C LEU A 110 1.51 21.20 17.37
N THR A 111 0.24 21.44 17.64
CA THR A 111 -0.52 20.70 18.67
C THR A 111 -0.62 19.22 18.30
N ALA A 112 -0.95 18.90 17.06
CA ALA A 112 -1.02 17.52 16.59
C ALA A 112 0.34 16.81 16.66
N ALA A 113 1.42 17.47 16.22
CA ALA A 113 2.78 16.92 16.33
C ALA A 113 3.17 16.65 17.79
N PHE A 114 2.86 17.59 18.70
CA PHE A 114 3.12 17.44 20.12
C PHE A 114 2.33 16.26 20.74
N LEU A 115 1.04 16.13 20.43
CA LEU A 115 0.21 15.03 20.91
C LEU A 115 0.69 13.66 20.37
N VAL A 116 1.09 13.60 19.10
CA VAL A 116 1.66 12.39 18.50
C VAL A 116 2.99 12.02 19.15
N MET A 117 3.86 13.01 19.41
CA MET A 117 5.14 12.81 20.10
C MET A 117 4.95 12.21 21.51
N LEU A 118 3.93 12.68 22.24
CA LEU A 118 3.62 12.19 23.59
C LEU A 118 2.80 10.89 23.62
N CYS A 119 2.36 10.38 22.47
CA CYS A 119 1.52 9.19 22.40
C CYS A 119 2.28 7.95 22.90
N PRO A 120 1.89 7.34 24.05
CA PRO A 120 2.62 6.21 24.62
C PRO A 120 2.65 4.99 23.69
N GLY A 121 1.57 4.80 22.92
CA GLY A 121 1.49 3.75 21.91
C GLY A 121 2.53 3.93 20.80
N LEU A 122 2.65 5.15 20.26
CA LEU A 122 3.65 5.43 19.24
C LEU A 122 5.07 5.29 19.79
N MET A 123 5.33 5.76 21.00
CA MET A 123 6.64 5.58 21.65
C MET A 123 6.98 4.11 21.85
N LYS A 124 6.05 3.33 22.40
CA LYS A 124 6.22 1.89 22.58
C LYS A 124 6.58 1.24 21.25
N TRP A 125 5.75 1.43 20.23
CA TRP A 125 5.90 0.73 18.96
C TRP A 125 7.02 1.27 18.07
N GLY A 126 7.38 2.54 18.20
CA GLY A 126 8.57 3.12 17.57
C GLY A 126 9.86 2.53 18.13
N GLN A 127 9.85 2.00 19.35
CA GLN A 127 11.00 1.33 19.95
C GLN A 127 11.04 -0.19 19.73
N TYR A 128 10.05 -0.77 19.06
CA TYR A 128 10.09 -2.17 18.63
C TYR A 128 10.37 -2.25 17.14
N ASP A 129 10.89 -3.39 16.70
CA ASP A 129 11.02 -3.66 15.27
C ASP A 129 9.67 -3.98 14.62
N ARG A 130 8.87 -2.93 14.43
CA ARG A 130 7.53 -2.98 13.83
C ARG A 130 7.49 -2.13 12.58
N PHE A 131 7.20 -2.77 11.45
CA PHE A 131 7.15 -2.12 10.14
C PHE A 131 5.98 -1.13 10.00
N TYR A 132 4.91 -1.26 10.80
CA TYR A 132 3.73 -0.40 10.65
C TYR A 132 3.96 1.05 11.08
N THR A 133 4.95 1.38 11.92
CA THR A 133 5.24 2.81 12.23
C THR A 133 5.81 3.50 10.99
N PHE A 134 6.77 2.85 10.31
CA PHE A 134 7.34 3.33 9.06
C PHE A 134 6.34 3.26 7.90
N GLY A 135 5.52 2.20 7.85
CA GLY A 135 4.39 2.09 6.93
C GLY A 135 3.38 3.24 7.12
N THR A 136 3.02 3.57 8.36
CA THR A 136 2.11 4.69 8.66
C THR A 136 2.74 6.04 8.28
N ALA A 137 4.04 6.24 8.55
CA ALA A 137 4.75 7.42 8.08
C ALA A 137 4.71 7.55 6.54
N SER A 138 4.88 6.44 5.82
CA SER A 138 4.80 6.44 4.35
C SER A 138 3.39 6.72 3.84
N ILE A 139 2.35 6.31 4.57
CA ILE A 139 0.95 6.68 4.30
C ILE A 139 0.78 8.20 4.44
N LEU A 140 1.21 8.80 5.55
CA LEU A 140 1.14 10.26 5.74
C LEU A 140 1.87 11.03 4.64
N LEU A 141 3.06 10.57 4.24
CA LEU A 141 3.81 11.16 3.13
C LEU A 141 3.02 11.06 1.82
N SER A 142 2.46 9.89 1.52
CA SER A 142 1.63 9.66 0.34
C SER A 142 0.39 10.57 0.36
N THR A 143 -0.26 10.76 1.51
CA THR A 143 -1.38 11.69 1.68
C THR A 143 -0.97 13.14 1.40
N ILE A 144 0.17 13.60 1.93
CA ILE A 144 0.69 14.97 1.68
C ILE A 144 0.95 15.18 0.19
N LEU A 145 1.54 14.18 -0.48
CA LEU A 145 1.83 14.24 -1.91
C LEU A 145 0.56 14.15 -2.76
N PHE A 146 -0.44 13.38 -2.32
CA PHE A 146 -1.77 13.36 -2.94
C PHE A 146 -2.42 14.74 -2.90
N PHE A 147 -2.43 15.42 -1.75
CA PHE A 147 -2.92 16.80 -1.69
C PHE A 147 -2.13 17.74 -2.61
N ARG A 148 -0.82 17.54 -2.75
CA ARG A 148 0.00 18.34 -3.67
C ARG A 148 -0.34 18.08 -5.14
N VAL A 149 -0.72 16.85 -5.49
CA VAL A 149 -1.25 16.50 -6.81
C VAL A 149 -2.55 17.26 -7.06
N LEU A 150 -3.48 17.26 -6.10
CA LEU A 150 -4.75 17.97 -6.22
C LEU A 150 -4.58 19.49 -6.39
N GLU A 151 -3.58 20.08 -5.73
CA GLU A 151 -3.33 21.53 -5.79
C GLU A 151 -2.64 22.01 -7.05
N LYS A 152 -1.66 21.25 -7.57
CA LYS A 152 -0.77 21.73 -8.65
C LYS A 152 -1.01 21.06 -9.99
N ASP A 153 -1.74 19.94 -10.02
CA ASP A 153 -1.95 19.05 -11.17
C ASP A 153 -0.74 18.97 -12.11
N SER A 154 0.42 18.63 -11.53
CA SER A 154 1.70 18.59 -12.28
C SER A 154 2.23 17.17 -12.35
N TRP A 155 2.81 16.79 -13.49
CA TRP A 155 3.38 15.45 -13.69
C TRP A 155 4.43 15.09 -12.62
N LYS A 156 5.23 16.08 -12.15
CA LYS A 156 6.19 15.87 -11.06
C LYS A 156 5.50 15.48 -9.75
N ALA A 157 4.37 16.10 -9.42
CA ALA A 157 3.61 15.74 -8.23
C ALA A 157 3.04 14.32 -8.34
N TRP A 158 2.55 13.94 -9.52
CA TRP A 158 2.07 12.60 -9.80
C TRP A 158 3.17 11.54 -9.66
N ILE A 159 4.37 11.82 -10.17
CA ILE A 159 5.53 10.91 -9.99
C ILE A 159 5.85 10.73 -8.52
N TRP A 160 5.98 11.81 -7.74
CA TRP A 160 6.31 11.69 -6.32
C TRP A 160 5.22 10.96 -5.54
N TYR A 161 3.94 11.24 -5.83
CA TYR A 161 2.82 10.51 -5.25
C TYR A 161 2.87 9.03 -5.62
N GLY A 162 3.08 8.68 -6.90
CA GLY A 162 3.18 7.30 -7.37
C GLY A 162 4.34 6.54 -6.71
N ILE A 163 5.52 7.14 -6.61
CA ILE A 163 6.67 6.58 -5.90
C ILE A 163 6.30 6.33 -4.43
N SER A 164 5.70 7.30 -3.75
CA SER A 164 5.30 7.17 -2.35
C SER A 164 4.21 6.11 -2.14
N ALA A 165 3.26 5.99 -3.07
CA ALA A 165 2.18 5.02 -3.04
C ALA A 165 2.70 3.59 -3.29
N LEU A 166 3.68 3.41 -4.18
CA LEU A 166 4.36 2.13 -4.34
C LEU A 166 5.16 1.78 -3.07
N PHE A 167 5.89 2.76 -2.53
CA PHE A 167 6.71 2.57 -1.34
C PHE A 167 5.88 2.11 -0.12
N GLN A 168 4.74 2.76 0.16
CA GLN A 168 3.87 2.34 1.28
C GLN A 168 3.33 0.92 1.12
N ILE A 169 3.00 0.49 -0.10
CA ILE A 169 2.47 -0.86 -0.39
C ILE A 169 3.52 -1.93 -0.13
N GLN A 170 4.79 -1.62 -0.38
CA GLN A 170 5.91 -2.54 -0.14
C GLN A 170 6.30 -2.62 1.34
N LEU A 171 5.96 -1.59 2.12
CA LEU A 171 6.24 -1.53 3.55
C LEU A 171 5.13 -2.12 4.41
N TRP A 172 3.87 -1.96 4.00
CA TRP A 172 2.73 -2.38 4.79
C TRP A 172 1.49 -2.59 3.92
N TYR A 173 0.80 -3.71 4.12
CA TYR A 173 -0.36 -4.08 3.30
C TYR A 173 -1.52 -3.06 3.36
N PHE A 174 -1.69 -2.35 4.49
CA PHE A 174 -2.68 -1.27 4.61
C PHE A 174 -2.39 -0.08 3.67
N GLY A 175 -1.19 0.02 3.10
CA GLY A 175 -0.90 0.98 2.04
C GLY A 175 -1.81 0.82 0.81
N MET A 176 -2.33 -0.38 0.56
CA MET A 176 -3.30 -0.63 -0.52
C MET A 176 -4.67 -0.04 -0.21
N VAL A 177 -5.12 -0.16 1.04
CA VAL A 177 -6.37 0.45 1.50
C VAL A 177 -6.28 1.97 1.40
N HIS A 178 -5.16 2.55 1.85
CA HIS A 178 -4.91 3.99 1.70
C HIS A 178 -4.95 4.43 0.23
N LEU A 179 -4.29 3.70 -0.68
CA LEU A 179 -4.32 4.01 -2.12
C LEU A 179 -5.75 3.97 -2.68
N ALA A 180 -6.53 2.95 -2.31
CA ALA A 180 -7.92 2.82 -2.75
C ALA A 180 -8.78 3.98 -2.28
N ILE A 181 -8.58 4.44 -1.03
CA ILE A 181 -9.26 5.62 -0.48
C ILE A 181 -8.89 6.89 -1.26
N CYS A 182 -7.60 7.15 -1.49
CA CYS A 182 -7.15 8.33 -2.24
C CYS A 182 -7.76 8.38 -3.65
N ALA A 183 -7.76 7.25 -4.34
CA ALA A 183 -8.35 7.16 -5.66
C ALA A 183 -9.88 7.25 -5.65
N GLY A 184 -10.56 6.72 -4.63
CA GLY A 184 -11.99 6.91 -4.43
C GLY A 184 -12.35 8.39 -4.24
N ILE A 185 -11.63 9.10 -3.34
CA ILE A 185 -11.78 10.55 -3.14
C ILE A 185 -11.58 11.30 -4.45
N TYR A 186 -10.51 10.96 -5.18
CA TYR A 186 -10.22 11.59 -6.46
C TYR A 186 -11.34 11.39 -7.48
N GLY A 187 -11.96 10.21 -7.48
CA GLY A 187 -13.10 9.90 -8.34
C GLY A 187 -14.35 10.64 -8.01
N ILE A 188 -14.64 10.80 -6.73
CA ILE A 188 -15.75 11.63 -6.27
C ILE A 188 -15.53 13.07 -6.71
N ILE A 189 -14.33 13.64 -6.50
CA ILE A 189 -14.00 15.00 -6.94
C ILE A 189 -14.16 15.13 -8.46
N TRP A 190 -13.69 14.13 -9.22
CA TRP A 190 -13.81 14.12 -10.68
C TRP A 190 -15.27 14.04 -11.15
N LEU A 191 -16.09 13.17 -10.54
CA LEU A 191 -17.51 13.06 -10.84
C LEU A 191 -18.24 14.36 -10.54
N ILE A 192 -17.99 14.99 -9.37
CA ILE A 192 -18.57 16.28 -9.00
C ILE A 192 -18.19 17.36 -10.03
N ALA A 193 -16.92 17.38 -10.46
CA ALA A 193 -16.45 18.30 -11.50
C ALA A 193 -17.04 18.02 -12.89
N TRP A 194 -17.52 16.80 -13.14
CA TRP A 194 -18.12 16.36 -14.40
C TRP A 194 -19.63 16.58 -14.46
N LEU A 195 -20.32 16.67 -13.30
CA LEU A 195 -21.74 16.96 -13.25
C LEU A 195 -22.08 18.30 -13.94
N PRO A 196 -23.27 18.43 -14.57
CA PRO A 196 -23.65 19.54 -15.46
C PRO A 196 -23.76 20.94 -14.80
N ILE A 197 -23.33 21.10 -13.54
CA ILE A 197 -22.96 22.40 -12.94
C ILE A 197 -21.84 23.08 -13.78
N ARG A 198 -21.16 22.29 -14.62
CA ARG A 198 -20.09 22.66 -15.56
C ARG A 198 -20.42 23.79 -16.54
N GLU A 199 -21.68 24.03 -16.90
CA GLU A 199 -22.02 25.13 -17.82
C GLU A 199 -21.72 26.52 -17.24
N LYS A 200 -21.53 26.64 -15.91
CA LYS A 200 -21.17 27.91 -15.25
C LYS A 200 -19.71 28.06 -14.87
N MET A 201 -18.85 27.03 -15.01
CA MET A 201 -17.44 27.11 -14.59
C MET A 201 -16.46 26.89 -15.75
N LEU A 202 -15.66 27.93 -16.00
CA LEU A 202 -14.72 28.19 -17.11
C LEU A 202 -13.55 27.20 -17.31
N TYR A 203 -13.68 25.91 -16.99
CA TYR A 203 -12.58 24.95 -17.12
C TYR A 203 -12.88 23.83 -18.14
N LYS A 204 -12.20 23.88 -19.29
CA LYS A 204 -12.15 22.80 -20.31
C LYS A 204 -10.88 21.96 -20.12
N PRO A 205 -10.87 20.93 -19.26
CA PRO A 205 -9.76 19.99 -19.16
C PRO A 205 -9.61 19.20 -20.46
N ASP A 206 -8.36 18.87 -20.82
CA ASP A 206 -8.06 17.99 -21.95
C ASP A 206 -8.70 16.59 -21.75
N LYS A 207 -8.99 15.91 -22.85
CA LYS A 207 -9.69 14.60 -22.84
C LYS A 207 -8.85 13.47 -22.25
N TRP A 208 -7.52 13.59 -22.23
CA TRP A 208 -6.58 12.59 -21.70
C TRP A 208 -6.50 12.61 -20.18
N HIS A 209 -6.51 13.80 -19.58
CA HIS A 209 -6.63 13.97 -18.13
C HIS A 209 -7.91 13.30 -17.64
N SER A 210 -9.05 13.50 -18.29
CA SER A 210 -10.31 12.92 -17.84
C SER A 210 -10.32 11.37 -17.86
N PHE A 211 -9.62 10.76 -18.82
CA PHE A 211 -9.52 9.29 -18.94
C PHE A 211 -8.59 8.67 -17.88
N LEU A 212 -7.40 9.24 -17.67
CA LEU A 212 -6.48 8.80 -16.61
C LEU A 212 -7.13 8.92 -15.23
N LYS A 213 -7.93 9.97 -15.01
CA LYS A 213 -8.71 10.16 -13.79
C LYS A 213 -9.76 9.06 -13.62
N ALA A 214 -10.55 8.75 -14.66
CA ALA A 214 -11.57 7.68 -14.60
C ALA A 214 -10.97 6.28 -14.35
N SER A 215 -9.83 5.96 -14.96
CA SER A 215 -9.19 4.64 -14.82
C SER A 215 -8.65 4.38 -13.42
N VAL A 216 -8.06 5.39 -12.77
CA VAL A 216 -7.58 5.28 -11.38
C VAL A 216 -8.74 5.01 -10.42
N VAL A 217 -9.89 5.63 -10.69
CA VAL A 217 -11.11 5.55 -9.86
C VAL A 217 -11.78 4.20 -10.02
N ALA A 218 -12.00 3.77 -11.27
CA ALA A 218 -12.58 2.46 -11.57
C ALA A 218 -11.70 1.32 -11.02
N GLY A 219 -10.38 1.42 -11.17
CA GLY A 219 -9.44 0.45 -10.62
C GLY A 219 -9.49 0.36 -9.09
N SER A 220 -9.74 1.47 -8.42
CA SER A 220 -9.75 1.54 -6.95
C SER A 220 -11.08 1.11 -6.33
N ILE A 221 -12.19 1.43 -6.99
CA ILE A 221 -13.51 0.86 -6.65
C ILE A 221 -13.49 -0.66 -6.89
N GLY A 222 -12.93 -1.11 -8.01
CA GLY A 222 -12.75 -2.54 -8.29
C GLY A 222 -11.94 -3.25 -7.21
N ALA A 223 -10.82 -2.67 -6.77
CA ALA A 223 -10.00 -3.22 -5.70
C ALA A 223 -10.75 -3.30 -4.36
N LEU A 224 -11.50 -2.24 -4.00
CA LEU A 224 -12.34 -2.22 -2.78
C LEU A 224 -13.42 -3.30 -2.80
N LEU A 225 -14.15 -3.43 -3.91
CA LEU A 225 -15.21 -4.44 -4.05
C LEU A 225 -14.65 -5.87 -4.03
N ILE A 226 -13.47 -6.09 -4.61
CA ILE A 226 -12.77 -7.38 -4.52
C ILE A 226 -12.42 -7.70 -3.07
N ILE A 227 -11.83 -6.75 -2.33
CA ILE A 227 -11.50 -6.93 -0.91
C ILE A 227 -12.75 -7.25 -0.09
N GLN A 228 -13.85 -6.50 -0.33
CA GLN A 228 -15.10 -6.67 0.40
C GLN A 228 -15.77 -8.01 0.08
N TYR A 229 -15.77 -8.44 -1.19
CA TYR A 229 -16.29 -9.74 -1.61
C TYR A 229 -15.56 -10.91 -0.92
N PHE A 230 -14.23 -10.85 -0.81
CA PHE A 230 -13.45 -11.89 -0.12
C PHE A 230 -13.59 -11.84 1.41
N THR A 231 -13.94 -10.68 1.98
CA THR A 231 -14.10 -10.52 3.43
C THR A 231 -15.46 -11.03 3.93
N PHE A 232 -16.51 -10.97 3.12
CA PHE A 232 -17.91 -11.22 3.54
C PHE A 232 -18.55 -12.50 2.99
N ASN A 233 -17.82 -13.34 2.26
CA ASN A 233 -18.38 -14.58 1.74
C ASN A 233 -18.24 -15.72 2.78
N ASP A 234 -19.26 -15.87 3.65
CA ASP A 234 -19.30 -16.81 4.79
C ASP A 234 -19.07 -18.30 4.43
N LYS A 235 -19.26 -18.69 3.17
CA LYS A 235 -19.03 -20.08 2.71
C LYS A 235 -17.56 -20.50 2.75
N ILE A 236 -16.64 -19.55 2.83
CA ILE A 236 -15.20 -19.78 2.93
C ILE A 236 -14.76 -20.03 4.38
N LEU A 237 -15.38 -19.34 5.34
CA LEU A 237 -15.10 -19.51 6.77
C LEU A 237 -15.54 -20.90 7.28
N GLY A 238 -16.59 -21.47 6.70
CA GLY A 238 -17.11 -22.79 7.08
C GLY A 238 -16.16 -23.98 6.83
N VAL A 239 -15.14 -23.84 5.97
CA VAL A 239 -14.17 -24.93 5.68
C VAL A 239 -12.99 -24.93 6.66
N VAL A 240 -12.68 -23.79 7.28
CA VAL A 240 -11.60 -23.67 8.29
C VAL A 240 -12.10 -23.98 9.70
N PHE A 241 -13.38 -23.73 9.98
CA PHE A 241 -14.02 -24.05 11.26
C PHE A 241 -14.86 -25.34 11.19
N ASN A 242 -14.27 -26.44 10.69
CA ASN A 242 -14.89 -27.74 10.86
C ASN A 242 -14.73 -28.18 12.34
N PRO A 243 -15.81 -28.32 13.14
CA PRO A 243 -15.73 -28.53 14.59
C PRO A 243 -15.18 -29.90 15.02
N THR A 244 -14.77 -30.75 14.08
CA THR A 244 -14.37 -32.14 14.38
C THR A 244 -12.94 -32.28 14.89
N ASN A 245 -12.21 -31.18 15.13
CA ASN A 245 -10.82 -31.19 15.62
C ASN A 245 -10.64 -30.32 16.90
N ASN A 246 -11.58 -30.47 17.85
CA ASN A 246 -11.75 -29.62 19.03
C ASN A 246 -10.60 -29.61 20.06
N ASP A 247 -9.56 -30.44 19.95
CA ASP A 247 -8.52 -30.51 20.98
C ASP A 247 -7.40 -29.47 20.85
N LYS A 248 -7.36 -28.68 19.76
CA LYS A 248 -6.29 -27.69 19.54
C LYS A 248 -6.73 -26.23 19.61
N LEU A 249 -8.03 -25.93 19.60
CA LEU A 249 -8.53 -24.55 19.61
C LEU A 249 -8.55 -23.89 21.00
N ILE A 250 -8.59 -24.67 22.09
CA ILE A 250 -8.73 -24.14 23.45
C ILE A 250 -7.44 -23.48 23.99
N ARG A 251 -6.29 -23.61 23.29
CA ARG A 251 -5.03 -22.97 23.72
C ARG A 251 -4.88 -21.50 23.31
N TYR A 252 -5.73 -20.98 22.44
CA TYR A 252 -5.71 -19.57 22.06
C TYR A 252 -6.97 -18.91 22.59
N GLY A 253 -6.82 -18.15 23.69
CA GLY A 253 -7.95 -17.48 24.35
C GLY A 253 -8.70 -16.51 23.42
N PRO A 254 -9.94 -16.13 23.78
CA PRO A 254 -10.84 -15.33 22.94
C PRO A 254 -10.34 -13.93 22.53
N SER A 255 -9.19 -13.48 23.03
CA SER A 255 -8.52 -12.23 22.60
C SER A 255 -7.70 -12.38 21.30
N ALA A 256 -7.47 -13.60 20.81
CA ALA A 256 -6.73 -13.87 19.58
C ALA A 256 -7.64 -13.93 18.32
N PHE A 257 -8.95 -14.04 18.53
CA PHE A 257 -9.93 -14.46 17.54
C PHE A 257 -10.26 -13.43 16.43
N SER A 258 -9.89 -12.15 16.56
CA SER A 258 -10.25 -11.12 15.56
C SER A 258 -9.14 -10.74 14.58
N TRP A 259 -7.86 -10.94 14.91
CA TRP A 259 -6.74 -10.50 14.06
C TRP A 259 -6.01 -11.65 13.39
N GLU A 260 -5.88 -12.79 14.06
CA GLU A 260 -5.24 -13.98 13.50
C GLU A 260 -6.16 -14.64 12.48
N THR A 261 -7.47 -14.69 12.74
CA THR A 261 -8.48 -15.16 11.78
C THR A 261 -8.55 -14.25 10.55
N PHE A 262 -8.49 -12.93 10.76
CA PHE A 262 -8.50 -11.96 9.66
C PHE A 262 -7.20 -12.03 8.84
N GLY A 263 -6.06 -12.17 9.52
CA GLY A 263 -4.76 -12.39 8.89
C GLY A 263 -4.65 -13.73 8.17
N PHE A 264 -5.24 -14.79 8.71
CA PHE A 264 -5.24 -16.15 8.15
C PHE A 264 -6.14 -16.25 6.91
N VAL A 265 -7.34 -15.67 6.97
CA VAL A 265 -8.23 -15.53 5.80
C VAL A 265 -7.50 -14.74 4.71
N PHE A 266 -6.86 -13.62 5.04
CA PHE A 266 -6.07 -12.85 4.06
C PHE A 266 -4.85 -13.61 3.51
N GLN A 267 -4.15 -14.40 4.34
CA GLN A 267 -2.99 -15.20 3.93
C GLN A 267 -3.38 -16.41 3.06
N MET A 268 -4.58 -16.98 3.22
CA MET A 268 -5.04 -18.07 2.35
C MET A 268 -5.38 -17.62 0.92
N TYR A 269 -5.81 -16.36 0.73
CA TYR A 269 -6.12 -15.79 -0.60
C TYR A 269 -4.93 -15.12 -1.30
N LEU A 270 -3.75 -15.17 -0.69
CA LEU A 270 -2.50 -14.57 -1.15
C LEU A 270 -1.99 -15.05 -2.55
N PRO A 271 -2.20 -16.30 -3.00
CA PRO A 271 -1.72 -16.75 -4.31
C PRO A 271 -2.40 -16.03 -5.50
N ALA A 272 -3.71 -15.78 -5.42
CA ALA A 272 -4.43 -14.97 -6.41
C ALA A 272 -3.99 -13.49 -6.36
N TYR A 273 -3.56 -13.03 -5.18
CA TYR A 273 -3.19 -11.65 -4.88
C TYR A 273 -1.89 -11.20 -5.56
N VAL A 274 -0.90 -12.09 -5.68
CA VAL A 274 0.37 -11.78 -6.37
C VAL A 274 0.12 -11.47 -7.85
N HIS A 275 -0.76 -12.23 -8.51
CA HIS A 275 -1.07 -12.03 -9.93
C HIS A 275 -1.94 -10.79 -10.19
N ILE A 276 -2.91 -10.50 -9.32
CA ILE A 276 -3.73 -9.28 -9.39
C ILE A 276 -2.87 -8.02 -9.17
N LYS A 277 -1.92 -8.05 -8.22
CA LYS A 277 -0.93 -6.98 -8.03
C LYS A 277 -0.14 -6.69 -9.31
N TRP A 278 0.39 -7.71 -9.97
CA TRP A 278 1.15 -7.53 -11.21
C TRP A 278 0.28 -7.07 -12.38
N LEU A 279 -0.97 -7.55 -12.50
CA LEU A 279 -1.93 -7.06 -13.47
C LEU A 279 -2.28 -5.59 -13.27
N LEU A 280 -2.41 -5.14 -12.01
CA LEU A 280 -2.65 -3.73 -11.69
C LEU A 280 -1.41 -2.86 -11.93
N ILE A 281 -0.21 -3.35 -11.61
CA ILE A 281 1.05 -2.65 -11.89
C ILE A 281 1.29 -2.55 -13.40
N VAL A 282 1.17 -3.67 -14.13
CA VAL A 282 1.33 -3.70 -15.59
C VAL A 282 0.22 -2.90 -16.27
N GLY A 283 -1.03 -2.97 -15.80
CA GLY A 283 -2.14 -2.16 -16.30
C GLY A 283 -1.93 -0.65 -16.05
N PHE A 284 -1.42 -0.28 -14.87
CA PHE A 284 -1.07 1.10 -14.54
C PHE A 284 0.06 1.64 -15.44
N PHE A 285 1.13 0.86 -15.65
CA PHE A 285 2.22 1.27 -16.54
C PHE A 285 1.82 1.21 -18.02
N ALA A 286 1.06 0.21 -18.48
CA ALA A 286 0.57 0.13 -19.85
C ALA A 286 -0.37 1.31 -20.18
N ALA A 287 -1.20 1.75 -19.22
CA ALA A 287 -2.04 2.94 -19.37
C ALA A 287 -1.24 4.26 -19.46
N LEU A 288 0.01 4.28 -19.00
CA LEU A 288 0.92 5.42 -19.14
C LEU A 288 1.63 5.46 -20.50
N PHE A 289 1.63 4.37 -21.29
CA PHE A 289 2.50 4.25 -22.48
C PHE A 289 1.82 3.73 -23.77
N ILE A 290 0.55 3.31 -23.76
CA ILE A 290 -0.13 2.75 -24.96
C ILE A 290 -1.13 3.74 -25.57
N ASP A 291 -1.14 3.81 -26.90
CA ASP A 291 -2.05 4.65 -27.68
C ASP A 291 -3.54 4.36 -27.42
N ARG A 292 -4.37 5.40 -27.56
CA ARG A 292 -5.73 5.56 -27.01
C ARG A 292 -6.68 4.36 -27.18
N GLU A 293 -6.65 3.69 -28.33
CA GLU A 293 -7.58 2.59 -28.65
C GLU A 293 -7.06 1.21 -28.19
N ARG A 294 -5.73 1.06 -28.12
CA ARG A 294 -5.09 -0.21 -27.74
C ARG A 294 -5.05 -0.40 -26.22
N SER A 295 -5.04 0.68 -25.43
CA SER A 295 -5.08 0.60 -23.96
C SER A 295 -6.46 0.19 -23.44
N LEU A 296 -7.54 0.60 -24.11
CA LEU A 296 -8.90 0.19 -23.78
C LEU A 296 -9.11 -1.31 -24.05
N ILE A 297 -8.69 -1.79 -25.22
CA ILE A 297 -8.74 -3.20 -25.58
C ILE A 297 -7.88 -4.03 -24.60
N PHE A 298 -6.67 -3.56 -24.27
CA PHE A 298 -5.81 -4.22 -23.29
C PHE A 298 -6.41 -4.25 -21.88
N THR A 299 -7.07 -3.16 -21.44
CA THR A 299 -7.75 -3.08 -20.14
C THR A 299 -8.96 -4.01 -20.10
N ILE A 300 -9.78 -4.03 -21.15
CA ILE A 300 -10.93 -4.94 -21.26
C ILE A 300 -10.45 -6.40 -21.28
N ILE A 301 -9.39 -6.71 -22.03
CA ILE A 301 -8.80 -8.05 -22.06
C ILE A 301 -8.17 -8.41 -20.71
N SER A 302 -7.48 -7.49 -20.04
CA SER A 302 -6.83 -7.75 -18.75
C SER A 302 -7.85 -7.94 -17.63
N VAL A 303 -8.86 -7.08 -17.55
CA VAL A 303 -9.97 -7.19 -16.59
C VAL A 303 -10.81 -8.43 -16.89
N GLY A 304 -11.16 -8.66 -18.16
CA GLY A 304 -11.95 -9.82 -18.60
C GLY A 304 -11.21 -11.14 -18.39
N SER A 305 -9.91 -11.22 -18.70
CA SER A 305 -9.10 -12.42 -18.46
C SER A 305 -8.87 -12.66 -16.98
N THR A 306 -8.70 -11.61 -16.16
CA THR A 306 -8.68 -11.74 -14.69
C THR A 306 -10.00 -12.32 -14.18
N PHE A 307 -11.13 -11.86 -14.72
CA PHE A 307 -12.46 -12.37 -14.36
C PHE A 307 -12.65 -13.84 -14.77
N ILE A 308 -12.20 -14.24 -15.97
CA ILE A 308 -12.29 -15.61 -16.47
C ILE A 308 -11.37 -16.56 -15.70
N ILE A 309 -10.15 -16.11 -15.35
CA ILE A 309 -9.21 -16.90 -14.54
C ILE A 309 -9.78 -17.10 -13.13
N VAL A 310 -10.31 -16.04 -12.50
CA VAL A 310 -10.93 -16.11 -11.18
C VAL A 310 -12.20 -16.98 -11.19
N TRP A 311 -13.03 -16.88 -12.23
CA TRP A 311 -14.23 -17.71 -12.40
C TRP A 311 -13.91 -19.19 -12.70
N GLY A 312 -12.85 -19.46 -13.46
CA GLY A 312 -12.37 -20.81 -13.75
C GLY A 312 -11.77 -21.52 -12.53
N LEU A 313 -11.15 -20.76 -11.62
CA LEU A 313 -10.64 -21.26 -10.34
C LEU A 313 -11.76 -21.57 -9.33
N ASP A 314 -12.90 -20.90 -9.42
CA ASP A 314 -14.09 -21.11 -8.56
C ASP A 314 -14.85 -22.40 -8.93
N LYS A 315 -14.93 -22.76 -10.22
CA LYS A 315 -15.68 -23.95 -10.65
C LYS A 315 -14.95 -25.28 -10.50
N ASN A 316 -13.62 -25.29 -10.46
CA ASN A 316 -12.83 -26.51 -10.31
C ASN A 316 -12.16 -26.52 -8.94
N LYS A 317 -12.76 -27.21 -7.96
CA LYS A 317 -12.16 -27.50 -6.66
C LYS A 317 -10.72 -28.03 -6.84
N ALA A 318 -9.75 -27.15 -6.62
CA ALA A 318 -8.35 -27.37 -6.26
C ALA A 318 -7.69 -28.72 -6.61
N THR A 319 -7.80 -29.18 -7.87
CA THR A 319 -7.01 -30.33 -8.39
C THR A 319 -6.44 -30.04 -9.78
N LEU A 320 -6.08 -28.78 -10.04
CA LEU A 320 -5.32 -28.40 -11.23
C LEU A 320 -3.87 -28.17 -10.85
N SER A 321 -3.01 -29.15 -11.16
CA SER A 321 -1.55 -29.03 -11.04
C SER A 321 -1.01 -27.93 -11.96
N GLU A 322 0.04 -27.25 -11.48
CA GLU A 322 0.69 -26.07 -12.08
C GLU A 322 1.10 -26.24 -13.57
N ASN A 323 1.19 -27.47 -14.07
CA ASN A 323 1.69 -27.76 -15.42
C ASN A 323 0.71 -27.46 -16.58
N ARG A 324 -0.56 -27.12 -16.31
CA ARG A 324 -1.53 -26.83 -17.38
C ARG A 324 -1.82 -25.34 -17.63
N MET A 325 -1.39 -24.43 -16.76
CA MET A 325 -1.53 -22.98 -17.01
C MET A 325 -0.51 -22.38 -17.97
N LEU A 326 0.54 -23.14 -18.34
CA LEU A 326 1.45 -22.78 -19.43
C LEU A 326 0.80 -22.82 -20.84
N PHE A 327 -0.45 -23.29 -20.96
CA PHE A 327 -1.18 -23.34 -22.25
C PHE A 327 -1.97 -22.07 -22.58
N THR A 328 -2.17 -21.13 -21.65
CA THR A 328 -2.93 -19.89 -21.92
C THR A 328 -2.06 -18.77 -22.48
N VAL A 329 -0.77 -18.71 -22.12
CA VAL A 329 0.19 -17.74 -22.65
C VAL A 329 0.39 -17.90 -24.17
N PRO A 330 0.53 -19.12 -24.75
CA PRO A 330 0.58 -19.32 -26.20
C PRO A 330 -0.71 -18.88 -26.92
N LEU A 331 -1.87 -18.94 -26.26
CA LEU A 331 -3.15 -18.51 -26.80
C LEU A 331 -3.26 -16.98 -26.85
N GLN A 332 -2.75 -16.30 -25.83
CA GLN A 332 -2.62 -14.84 -25.81
C GLN A 332 -1.59 -14.34 -26.83
N VAL A 333 -0.46 -15.05 -27.02
CA VAL A 333 0.54 -14.74 -28.04
C VAL A 333 0.02 -15.02 -29.46
N LYS A 334 -0.77 -16.09 -29.68
CA LYS A 334 -1.44 -16.34 -30.96
C LYS A 334 -2.51 -15.29 -31.26
N ALA A 335 -3.32 -14.89 -30.28
CA ALA A 335 -4.29 -13.81 -30.43
C ALA A 335 -3.59 -12.47 -30.72
N TRP A 336 -2.45 -12.20 -30.08
CA TRP A 336 -1.60 -11.05 -30.34
C TRP A 336 -1.06 -11.05 -31.79
N ASN A 337 -0.50 -12.17 -32.26
CA ASN A 337 0.04 -12.26 -33.62
C ASN A 337 -1.07 -12.16 -34.69
N ALA A 338 -2.25 -12.74 -34.44
CA ALA A 338 -3.40 -12.64 -35.35
C ALA A 338 -3.98 -11.21 -35.44
N LEU A 339 -3.95 -10.45 -34.34
CA LEU A 339 -4.50 -9.09 -34.30
C LEU A 339 -3.52 -8.02 -34.78
N PHE A 340 -2.20 -8.25 -34.68
CA PHE A 340 -1.21 -7.20 -34.87
C PHE A 340 -0.19 -7.43 -36.00
N ILE A 341 -0.05 -8.64 -36.55
CA ILE A 341 0.98 -8.94 -37.58
C ILE A 341 0.34 -9.20 -38.97
N GLY A 342 -0.98 -9.39 -39.07
CA GLY A 342 -1.66 -9.83 -40.30
C GLY A 342 -2.07 -8.76 -41.33
N LYS A 343 -1.66 -7.48 -41.21
CA LYS A 343 -2.19 -6.39 -42.06
C LYS A 343 -1.17 -5.58 -42.88
N GLU A 344 0.05 -6.08 -43.07
CA GLU A 344 1.05 -5.41 -43.94
C GLU A 344 1.22 -6.04 -45.34
N LYS A 345 0.29 -6.89 -45.78
CA LYS A 345 0.23 -7.31 -47.20
C LYS A 345 -1.20 -7.31 -47.71
N GLN A 346 -1.68 -6.13 -48.12
CA GLN A 346 -2.58 -5.95 -49.25
C GLN A 346 -2.53 -4.49 -49.71
#